data_AF-A0A5B7ACW6-F1
#
_entry.id   AF-A0A5B7ACW6-F1
#
_cell.length_a   1.000
_cell.length_b   1.000
_cell.length_c   1.000
_cell.angle_alpha   90.00
_cell.angle_beta   90.00
_cell.angle_gamma   90.00
#
_symmetry.space_group_name_H-M   'P 1'
#
loop_
_entity.id
_entity.type
_entity.pdbx_description
1 polymer ?
#
loop_
_entity_poly.entity_id
_entity_poly.type
_entity_poly.pdbx_seq_one_letter_code
_entity_poly.pdbx_strand_id
1 'polypeptide(L)'
;MSSGRPTAAAEGDLQVVLAPERRLSALPPRPPAAGSNALVEYVPPGPNPEEDDLEVKLRRILEHVPVRVSNTSGSSAGSGSGDFHQYRQMRRKEQDRLARMDVDYQKRKEVAEFNMRREERMRAAEERTIKKRLKRQKKKQKKKEKKIKVNAGGEEHQKEDESSDDGDSDNGEVVK
;
A
#
# COMPACT_ATOMS: atom_id res chain seq x y z
N MET A 1 5.84 47.72 -16.98
CA MET A 1 6.55 47.71 -18.28
C MET A 1 7.58 46.58 -18.17
N SER A 2 7.38 45.45 -18.85
CA SER A 2 7.95 45.16 -20.19
C SER A 2 9.49 45.14 -20.12
N SER A 3 10.26 44.15 -20.56
CA SER A 3 10.11 42.93 -21.37
C SER A 3 11.50 42.23 -21.23
N GLY A 4 11.66 40.90 -21.17
CA GLY A 4 11.43 39.96 -22.25
C GLY A 4 12.41 40.18 -23.42
N ARG A 5 13.52 39.41 -23.52
CA ARG A 5 14.25 39.08 -24.78
C ARG A 5 15.57 38.29 -24.53
N PRO A 6 16.11 37.54 -25.52
CA PRO A 6 15.47 36.58 -26.42
C PRO A 6 16.24 35.24 -26.53
N THR A 7 15.52 34.24 -27.04
CA THR A 7 16.04 33.03 -27.69
C THR A 7 16.62 33.34 -29.09
N ALA A 8 17.78 32.78 -29.44
CA ALA A 8 18.27 32.60 -30.82
C ALA A 8 19.10 31.31 -30.83
N ALA A 9 18.56 30.20 -31.35
CA ALA A 9 18.66 29.79 -32.75
C ALA A 9 20.12 29.53 -33.17
N ALA A 10 20.53 28.26 -33.08
CA ALA A 10 21.62 27.71 -33.88
C ALA A 10 21.13 26.37 -34.43
N GLU A 11 20.51 26.45 -35.61
CA GLU A 11 20.38 25.30 -36.52
C GLU A 11 21.78 24.77 -36.80
N GLY A 12 22.03 23.53 -36.38
CA GLY A 12 23.25 22.78 -36.68
C GLY A 12 22.86 21.54 -37.48
N ASP A 13 22.91 21.72 -38.80
CA ASP A 13 22.90 20.75 -39.89
C ASP A 13 23.28 19.30 -39.49
N LEU A 14 22.32 18.38 -39.54
CA LEU A 14 22.50 16.96 -39.22
C LEU A 14 23.07 16.23 -40.45
N GLN A 15 24.39 16.26 -40.61
CA GLN A 15 25.06 15.50 -41.68
C GLN A 15 25.07 13.99 -41.35
N VAL A 16 24.21 13.24 -42.03
CA VAL A 16 24.25 11.77 -42.05
C VAL A 16 25.28 11.32 -43.09
N VAL A 17 26.45 10.89 -42.62
CA VAL A 17 27.46 10.23 -43.47
C VAL A 17 27.06 8.76 -43.65
N LEU A 18 26.70 8.37 -44.87
CA LEU A 18 26.42 6.98 -45.24
C LEU A 18 27.75 6.21 -45.29
N ALA A 19 27.98 5.31 -44.34
CA ALA A 19 29.13 4.42 -44.35
C ALA A 19 29.00 3.36 -45.48
N PRO A 20 30.09 3.00 -46.18
CA PRO A 20 30.02 2.08 -47.31
C PRO A 20 29.70 0.64 -46.86
N GLU A 21 28.71 0.06 -47.51
CA GLU A 21 28.22 -1.33 -47.37
C GLU A 21 29.36 -2.35 -47.47
N ARG A 22 29.74 -2.97 -46.34
CA ARG A 22 30.52 -4.21 -46.35
C ARG A 22 29.57 -5.36 -46.68
N ARG A 23 29.76 -5.96 -47.86
CA ARG A 23 29.08 -7.18 -48.30
C ARG A 23 29.24 -8.27 -47.25
N LEU A 24 28.14 -8.64 -46.59
CA LEU A 24 28.07 -9.76 -45.65
C LEU A 24 28.22 -11.06 -46.43
N SER A 25 29.29 -11.81 -46.18
CA SER A 25 29.39 -13.21 -46.54
C SER A 25 28.25 -13.99 -45.87
N ALA A 26 27.49 -14.72 -46.68
CA ALA A 26 26.24 -15.41 -46.35
C ALA A 26 26.26 -16.13 -44.98
N LEU A 27 25.43 -15.65 -44.05
CA LEU A 27 25.03 -16.38 -42.83
C LEU A 27 23.89 -17.36 -43.19
N PRO A 28 23.84 -18.56 -42.59
CA PRO A 28 22.79 -19.54 -42.87
C PRO A 28 21.39 -19.01 -42.47
N PRO A 29 20.31 -19.51 -43.10
CA PRO A 29 18.96 -18.97 -42.89
C PRO A 29 18.51 -19.17 -41.43
N ARG A 30 18.05 -18.08 -40.82
CA ARG A 30 17.44 -18.06 -39.49
C ARG A 30 16.19 -18.96 -39.49
N PRO A 31 16.02 -19.86 -38.49
CA PRO A 31 14.82 -20.67 -38.38
C PRO A 31 13.58 -19.77 -38.22
N PRO A 32 12.39 -20.21 -38.66
CA PRO A 32 11.19 -19.39 -38.62
C PRO A 32 10.96 -18.89 -37.19
N ALA A 33 10.71 -17.58 -37.07
CA ALA A 33 10.44 -16.93 -35.81
C ALA A 33 9.19 -17.54 -35.18
N ALA A 34 9.38 -18.55 -34.32
CA ALA A 34 8.40 -18.91 -33.32
C ALA A 34 8.32 -17.71 -32.38
N GLY A 35 7.34 -16.85 -32.61
CA GLY A 35 7.10 -15.66 -31.81
C GLY A 35 6.79 -16.05 -30.38
N SER A 36 7.80 -16.04 -29.51
CA SER A 36 7.59 -15.94 -28.08
C SER A 36 7.28 -14.49 -27.75
N ASN A 37 6.03 -14.09 -27.99
CA ASN A 37 5.41 -12.95 -27.30
C ASN A 37 5.13 -13.31 -25.82
N ALA A 38 6.08 -13.98 -25.17
CA ALA A 38 6.00 -14.28 -23.75
C ALA A 38 6.45 -13.02 -23.03
N LEU A 39 5.46 -12.20 -22.64
CA LEU A 39 5.65 -11.17 -21.64
C LEU A 39 6.23 -11.90 -20.41
N VAL A 40 7.55 -11.83 -20.20
CA VAL A 40 8.17 -12.34 -18.98
C VAL A 40 7.71 -11.39 -17.89
N GLU A 41 6.63 -11.77 -17.22
CA GLU A 41 6.17 -11.09 -16.02
C GLU A 41 7.32 -11.16 -15.01
N TYR A 42 7.98 -10.02 -14.79
CA TYR A 42 8.94 -9.89 -13.72
C TYR A 42 8.17 -10.03 -12.41
N VAL A 43 8.18 -11.24 -11.86
CA VAL A 43 7.74 -11.50 -10.50
C VAL A 43 8.87 -10.99 -9.61
N PRO A 44 8.68 -9.87 -8.89
CA PRO A 44 9.70 -9.41 -7.95
C PRO A 44 9.98 -10.54 -6.96
N PRO A 45 11.25 -10.81 -6.62
CA PRO A 45 11.57 -11.81 -5.62
C PRO A 45 10.75 -11.50 -4.36
N GLY A 46 10.00 -12.50 -3.90
CA GLY A 46 9.18 -12.36 -2.71
C GLY A 46 10.04 -12.01 -1.49
N PRO A 47 9.46 -11.41 -0.44
CA PRO A 47 10.18 -11.20 0.80
C PRO A 47 10.66 -12.56 1.31
N ASN A 48 11.99 -12.74 1.39
CA ASN A 48 12.59 -13.92 1.98
C ASN A 48 12.44 -13.79 3.50
N PRO A 49 11.55 -14.56 4.15
CA PRO A 49 11.29 -14.41 5.58
C PRO A 49 12.56 -14.66 6.42
N GLU A 50 13.48 -15.49 5.92
CA GLU A 50 14.74 -15.77 6.60
C GLU A 50 15.71 -14.57 6.62
N GLU A 51 15.68 -13.70 5.61
CA GLU A 51 16.51 -12.48 5.57
C GLU A 51 15.97 -11.43 6.55
N ASP A 52 14.65 -11.26 6.56
CA ASP A 52 13.95 -10.41 7.53
C ASP A 52 14.23 -10.88 8.97
N ASP A 53 14.27 -12.19 9.20
CA ASP A 53 14.57 -12.79 10.51
C ASP A 53 16.03 -12.54 10.95
N LEU A 54 16.98 -12.59 10.03
CA LEU A 54 18.39 -12.29 10.34
C LEU A 54 18.58 -10.82 10.68
N GLU A 55 17.97 -9.90 9.94
CA GLU A 55 18.02 -8.47 10.26
C GLU A 55 17.40 -8.18 11.63
N VAL A 56 16.24 -8.77 11.92
CA VAL A 56 15.56 -8.61 13.21
C VAL A 56 16.41 -9.17 14.34
N LYS A 57 17.05 -10.32 14.14
CA LYS A 57 17.94 -10.94 15.14
C LYS A 57 19.20 -10.13 15.37
N LEU A 58 19.82 -9.59 14.32
CA LEU A 58 20.99 -8.71 14.44
C LEU A 58 20.64 -7.41 15.17
N ARG A 59 19.48 -6.80 14.88
CA ARG A 59 18.97 -5.64 15.62
C ARG A 59 18.79 -5.96 17.10
N ARG A 60 18.14 -7.09 17.41
CA ARG A 60 17.95 -7.56 18.79
C ARG A 60 19.29 -7.75 19.51
N ILE A 61 20.28 -8.32 18.84
CA ILE A 61 21.62 -8.50 19.41
C ILE A 61 22.26 -7.14 19.70
N LEU A 62 22.26 -6.22 18.74
CA LEU A 62 22.87 -4.90 18.89
C LEU A 62 22.21 -4.07 20.01
N GLU A 63 20.90 -4.21 20.21
CA GLU A 63 20.15 -3.43 21.20
C GLU A 63 20.16 -4.06 22.60
N HIS A 64 20.06 -5.38 22.70
CA HIS A 64 19.83 -6.05 23.99
C HIS A 64 21.06 -6.76 24.55
N VAL A 65 22.09 -7.05 23.75
CA VAL A 65 23.29 -7.70 24.25
C VAL A 65 24.25 -6.64 24.79
N PRO A 66 24.64 -6.71 26.08
CA PRO A 66 25.59 -5.77 26.65
C PRO A 66 26.94 -5.84 25.93
N VAL A 67 27.39 -4.70 25.39
CA VAL A 67 28.70 -4.59 24.75
C VAL A 67 29.75 -4.31 25.83
N ARG A 68 30.66 -5.25 26.05
CA ARG A 68 31.83 -5.04 26.92
C ARG A 68 32.92 -4.32 26.12
N VAL A 69 33.35 -3.16 26.61
CA VAL A 69 34.48 -2.41 26.01
C VAL A 69 35.74 -2.70 26.82
N SER A 70 36.81 -3.14 26.17
CA SER A 70 38.09 -3.47 26.82
C SER A 70 39.09 -2.31 26.88
N ASN A 71 38.88 -1.27 26.06
CA ASN A 71 39.87 -0.20 25.82
C ASN A 71 39.42 1.15 26.41
N THR A 72 38.76 1.14 27.58
CA THR A 72 38.31 2.35 28.26
C THR A 72 39.41 2.94 29.14
N SER A 73 39.74 4.20 28.91
CA SER A 73 40.60 4.98 29.80
C SER A 73 39.91 5.24 31.15
N GLY A 74 40.69 5.53 32.21
CA GLY A 74 40.16 5.80 33.54
C GLY A 74 39.28 7.07 33.57
N SER A 75 38.35 7.15 34.52
CA SER A 75 37.34 8.24 34.57
C SER A 75 37.92 9.65 34.75
N SER A 76 39.13 9.76 35.31
CA SER A 76 39.86 11.03 35.48
C SER A 76 40.97 11.23 34.44
N ALA A 77 41.11 10.32 33.48
CA ALA A 77 42.07 10.48 32.40
C ALA A 77 41.62 11.64 31.47
N GLY A 78 42.60 12.40 30.98
CA GLY A 78 42.34 13.46 30.00
C GLY A 78 41.92 12.90 28.63
N SER A 79 41.50 13.80 27.74
CA SER A 79 41.11 13.45 26.37
C SER A 79 42.32 12.97 25.56
N GLY A 80 42.26 11.74 25.05
CA GLY A 80 43.25 11.17 24.15
C GLY A 80 43.01 11.59 22.69
N SER A 81 44.02 11.40 21.84
CA SER A 81 43.93 11.72 20.40
C SER A 81 42.87 10.89 19.66
N GLY A 82 42.48 9.73 20.20
CA GLY A 82 41.45 8.84 19.64
C GLY A 82 40.02 9.14 20.10
N ASP A 83 39.83 9.92 21.16
CA ASP A 83 38.52 10.07 21.81
C ASP A 83 37.52 10.82 20.92
N PHE A 84 38.02 11.77 20.13
CA PHE A 84 37.21 12.46 19.13
C PHE A 84 36.58 11.49 18.11
N HIS A 85 37.36 10.54 17.62
CA HIS A 85 36.86 9.56 16.65
C HIS A 85 35.90 8.57 17.29
N GLN A 86 36.15 8.13 18.53
CA GLN A 86 35.21 7.29 19.27
C GLN A 86 33.86 7.99 19.44
N TYR A 87 33.88 9.25 19.89
CA TYR A 87 32.67 10.05 20.03
C TYR A 87 31.92 10.22 18.71
N ARG A 88 32.62 10.53 17.61
CA ARG A 88 32.01 10.66 16.28
C ARG A 88 31.29 9.38 15.85
N GLN A 89 31.91 8.22 16.05
CA GLN A 89 31.30 6.94 15.69
C GLN A 89 30.11 6.61 16.59
N MET A 90 30.22 6.85 17.90
CA MET A 90 29.11 6.65 18.83
C MET A 90 27.92 7.57 18.52
N ARG A 91 28.17 8.85 18.23
CA ARG A 91 27.13 9.81 17.86
C ARG A 91 26.38 9.38 16.60
N ARG A 92 27.10 8.94 15.56
CA ARG A 92 26.48 8.43 14.33
C ARG A 92 25.61 7.20 14.60
N LYS A 93 26.15 6.22 15.34
CA LYS A 93 25.39 5.03 15.73
C LYS A 93 24.11 5.39 16.48
N GLU A 94 24.16 6.37 17.38
CA GLU A 94 22.99 6.81 18.14
C GLU A 94 21.98 7.57 17.28
N GLN A 95 22.45 8.44 16.37
CA GLN A 95 21.57 9.11 15.41
C GLN A 95 20.86 8.11 14.49
N ASP A 96 21.59 7.12 13.97
CA ASP A 96 21.02 6.05 13.16
C ASP A 96 19.99 5.23 13.95
N ARG A 97 20.26 4.97 15.24
CA ARG A 97 19.33 4.27 16.14
C ARG A 97 18.03 5.05 16.32
N LEU A 98 18.11 6.34 16.62
CA LEU A 98 16.95 7.22 16.78
C LEU A 98 16.14 7.33 15.48
N ALA A 99 16.81 7.56 14.35
CA ALA A 99 16.15 7.66 13.05
C ALA A 99 15.38 6.37 12.69
N ARG A 100 15.95 5.19 12.98
CA ARG A 100 15.26 3.90 12.79
C ARG A 100 14.02 3.76 13.67
N MET A 101 14.13 4.14 14.95
CA MET A 101 13.00 4.11 15.88
C MET A 101 11.86 5.01 15.40
N ASP A 102 12.17 6.21 14.90
CA ASP A 102 11.18 7.15 14.37
C ASP A 102 10.48 6.59 13.11
N VAL A 103 11.24 6.01 12.19
CA VAL A 103 10.69 5.38 10.97
C VAL A 103 9.77 4.20 11.33
N ASP A 104 10.18 3.34 12.26
CA ASP A 104 9.36 2.21 12.70
C ASP A 104 8.08 2.68 13.41
N TYR A 105 8.14 3.75 14.19
CA TYR A 105 6.98 4.37 14.81
C TYR A 105 6.00 4.94 13.76
N GLN A 106 6.51 5.68 12.77
CA GLN A 106 5.69 6.23 11.69
C GLN A 106 4.99 5.12 10.90
N LYS A 107 5.73 4.06 10.51
CA LYS A 107 5.14 2.90 9.82
C LYS A 107 4.03 2.24 10.64
N ARG A 108 4.25 2.01 11.94
CA ARG A 108 3.23 1.41 12.82
C ARG A 108 1.99 2.30 12.92
N LYS A 109 2.19 3.62 13.02
CA LYS A 109 1.10 4.60 13.06
C LYS A 109 0.29 4.59 11.76
N GLU A 110 0.95 4.63 10.61
CA GLU A 110 0.30 4.60 9.30
C GLU A 110 -0.51 3.32 9.07
N VAL A 111 0.05 2.16 9.43
CA VAL A 111 -0.63 0.86 9.34
C VAL A 111 -1.85 0.81 10.25
N ALA A 112 -1.72 1.29 11.50
CA ALA A 112 -2.83 1.35 12.44
C ALA A 112 -3.96 2.26 11.92
N GLU A 113 -3.63 3.46 11.44
CA GLU A 113 -4.60 4.38 10.85
C GLU A 113 -5.28 3.80 9.61
N PHE A 114 -4.53 3.13 8.73
CA PHE A 114 -5.07 2.48 7.55
C PHE A 114 -6.06 1.37 7.91
N ASN A 115 -5.71 0.51 8.87
CA ASN A 115 -6.57 -0.57 9.32
C ASN A 115 -7.84 -0.05 9.97
N MET A 116 -7.74 0.97 10.84
CA MET A 116 -8.92 1.64 11.42
C MET A 116 -9.85 2.19 10.33
N ARG A 117 -9.32 2.96 9.37
CA ARG A 117 -10.13 3.50 8.25
C ARG A 117 -10.72 2.40 7.35
N ARG A 118 -10.05 1.25 7.22
CA ARG A 118 -10.55 0.11 6.46
C ARG A 118 -11.69 -0.59 7.20
N GLU A 119 -11.51 -0.84 8.49
CA GLU A 119 -12.51 -1.47 9.36
C GLU A 119 -13.77 -0.61 9.49
N GLU A 120 -13.64 0.71 9.62
CA GLU A 120 -14.77 1.64 9.63
C GLU A 120 -15.59 1.56 8.35
N ARG A 121 -14.95 1.54 7.18
CA ARG A 121 -15.64 1.41 5.88
C ARG A 121 -16.33 0.05 5.74
N MET A 122 -15.66 -1.03 6.15
CA MET A 122 -16.24 -2.37 6.14
C MET A 122 -17.44 -2.47 7.09
N ARG A 123 -17.32 -1.95 8.30
CA ARG A 123 -18.39 -1.89 9.30
C ARG A 123 -19.58 -1.08 8.81
N ALA A 124 -19.37 0.07 8.20
CA ALA A 124 -20.44 0.88 7.62
C ALA A 124 -21.19 0.13 6.49
N ALA A 125 -20.45 -0.59 5.64
CA ALA A 125 -21.04 -1.44 4.61
C ALA A 125 -21.84 -2.60 5.23
N GLU A 126 -21.29 -3.28 6.24
CA GLU A 126 -21.96 -4.35 6.96
C GLU A 126 -23.24 -3.85 7.64
N GLU A 127 -23.21 -2.72 8.33
CA GLU A 127 -24.39 -2.12 8.95
C GLU A 127 -25.48 -1.79 7.92
N ARG A 128 -25.11 -1.23 6.75
CA ARG A 128 -26.04 -1.00 5.64
C ARG A 128 -26.65 -2.32 5.14
N THR A 129 -25.84 -3.37 5.00
CA THR A 129 -26.32 -4.69 4.53
C THR A 129 -27.20 -5.40 5.58
N ILE A 130 -26.86 -5.32 6.87
CA ILE A 130 -27.64 -5.89 7.98
C ILE A 130 -29.00 -5.21 8.05
N LYS A 131 -29.07 -3.87 8.01
CA LYS A 131 -30.34 -3.14 7.99
C LYS A 131 -31.22 -3.58 6.82
N LYS A 132 -30.66 -3.67 5.60
CA LYS A 132 -31.39 -4.16 4.41
C LYS A 132 -31.82 -5.63 4.55
N ARG A 133 -30.97 -6.51 5.10
CA ARG A 133 -31.27 -7.92 5.35
C ARG A 133 -32.40 -8.09 6.37
N LEU A 134 -32.39 -7.34 7.47
CA LEU A 134 -33.45 -7.33 8.49
C LEU A 134 -34.78 -6.85 7.91
N LYS A 135 -34.79 -5.78 7.09
CA LYS A 135 -36.00 -5.32 6.38
C LYS A 135 -36.57 -6.43 5.48
N ARG A 136 -35.72 -7.14 4.72
CA ARG A 136 -36.14 -8.27 3.86
C ARG A 136 -36.67 -9.46 4.68
N GLN A 137 -36.04 -9.80 5.80
CA GLN A 137 -36.50 -10.87 6.68
C GLN A 137 -37.87 -10.57 7.29
N LYS A 138 -38.09 -9.35 7.80
CA LYS A 138 -39.40 -8.91 8.31
C LYS A 138 -40.49 -9.00 7.22
N LYS A 139 -40.19 -8.53 5.99
CA LYS A 139 -41.12 -8.68 4.84
C LYS A 139 -41.40 -10.15 4.51
N LYS A 140 -40.40 -11.03 4.59
CA LYS A 140 -40.56 -12.48 4.35
C LYS A 140 -41.41 -13.16 5.43
N GLN A 141 -41.23 -12.78 6.70
CA GLN A 141 -42.06 -13.28 7.82
C GLN A 141 -43.52 -12.86 7.67
N LYS A 142 -43.80 -11.57 7.45
CA LYS A 142 -45.17 -11.07 7.20
C LYS A 142 -45.86 -11.78 6.02
N LYS A 143 -45.13 -12.05 4.92
CA LYS A 143 -45.67 -12.81 3.78
C LYS A 143 -45.97 -14.27 4.13
N LYS A 144 -45.13 -14.92 4.94
CA LYS A 144 -45.37 -16.30 5.42
C LYS A 144 -46.59 -16.36 6.35
N GLU A 145 -46.71 -15.43 7.28
CA GLU A 145 -47.86 -15.32 8.19
C GLU A 145 -49.17 -15.12 7.43
N LYS A 146 -49.19 -14.22 6.44
CA LYS A 146 -50.36 -14.03 5.55
C LYS A 146 -50.74 -15.32 4.80
N LYS A 147 -49.76 -16.06 4.26
CA LYS A 147 -50.02 -17.34 3.56
C LYS A 147 -50.59 -18.41 4.50
N ILE A 148 -50.06 -18.51 5.73
CA ILE A 148 -50.58 -19.45 6.73
C ILE A 148 -52.01 -19.08 7.12
N LYS A 149 -52.31 -17.79 7.32
CA LYS A 149 -53.64 -17.31 7.69
C LYS A 149 -54.69 -17.59 6.59
N VAL A 150 -54.33 -17.40 5.32
CA VAL A 150 -55.21 -17.73 4.17
C VAL A 150 -55.45 -19.24 4.05
N ASN A 151 -54.48 -20.08 4.41
CA ASN A 151 -54.64 -21.53 4.36
C ASN A 151 -55.36 -22.12 5.60
N ALA A 152 -55.47 -21.35 6.71
CA ALA A 152 -56.01 -21.83 7.98
C ALA A 152 -57.43 -21.31 8.32
N GLY A 153 -57.99 -20.40 7.53
CA GLY A 153 -59.36 -19.90 7.71
C GLY A 153 -59.97 -19.50 6.38
N GLY A 154 -61.10 -20.12 6.04
CA GLY A 154 -61.88 -19.85 4.83
C GLY A 154 -62.30 -18.39 4.68
N GLU A 155 -62.61 -18.05 3.43
CA GLU A 155 -63.09 -16.76 2.93
C GLU A 155 -63.88 -15.92 3.93
N GLU A 156 -63.53 -14.63 4.06
CA GLU A 156 -64.45 -13.50 3.87
C GLU A 156 -63.77 -12.12 4.07
N HIS A 157 -64.08 -11.23 3.12
CA HIS A 157 -64.10 -9.77 3.16
C HIS A 157 -62.83 -8.89 3.25
N GLN A 158 -62.69 -8.08 2.18
CA GLN A 158 -62.30 -6.68 2.09
C GLN A 158 -61.81 -6.00 3.39
N LYS A 159 -60.61 -5.43 3.33
CA LYS A 159 -60.41 -3.99 3.57
C LYS A 159 -59.06 -3.52 3.06
N GLU A 160 -59.17 -2.43 2.31
CA GLU A 160 -58.14 -1.46 1.98
C GLU A 160 -57.13 -1.31 3.13
N ASP A 161 -55.84 -1.46 2.83
CA ASP A 161 -54.82 -0.93 3.71
C ASP A 161 -53.64 -0.46 2.86
N GLU A 162 -53.44 0.85 2.97
CA GLU A 162 -52.57 1.71 2.20
C GLU A 162 -51.20 1.08 1.96
N SER A 163 -50.88 0.93 0.68
CA SER A 163 -49.51 0.84 0.21
C SER A 163 -48.85 2.21 0.45
N SER A 164 -48.46 2.46 1.70
CA SER A 164 -47.53 3.52 2.06
C SER A 164 -46.20 3.21 1.36
N ASP A 165 -46.09 3.81 0.18
CA ASP A 165 -44.89 4.09 -0.56
C ASP A 165 -44.02 5.01 0.31
N ASP A 166 -43.27 4.39 1.22
CA ASP A 166 -42.30 5.07 2.06
C ASP A 166 -41.15 5.49 1.16
N GLY A 167 -41.30 6.71 0.63
CA GLY A 167 -40.41 7.39 -0.28
C GLY A 167 -38.96 7.26 0.16
N ASP A 168 -38.19 6.68 -0.74
CA ASP A 168 -36.74 6.59 -0.70
C ASP A 168 -36.17 8.02 -0.81
N SER A 169 -36.04 8.71 0.32
CA SER A 169 -35.26 9.93 0.41
C SER A 169 -33.78 9.51 0.48
N ASP A 170 -33.24 9.22 -0.69
CA ASP A 170 -31.80 9.16 -0.98
C ASP A 170 -31.22 10.55 -0.72
N ASN A 171 -30.95 10.84 0.56
CA ASN A 171 -30.15 11.99 0.94
C ASN A 171 -28.70 11.66 0.58
N GLY A 172 -28.35 12.04 -0.65
CA GLY A 172 -26.99 11.98 -1.18
C GLY A 172 -26.01 12.59 -0.19
N GLU A 173 -25.16 11.72 0.35
CA GLU A 173 -24.03 12.09 1.20
C GLU A 173 -23.10 12.97 0.36
N VAL A 174 -23.19 14.28 0.57
CA VAL A 174 -22.26 15.29 0.06
C VAL A 174 -20.88 14.95 0.60
N VAL A 175 -20.06 14.36 -0.26
CA VAL A 175 -18.61 14.25 -0.05
C VAL A 175 -18.04 15.65 -0.22
N LYS A 176 -17.54 16.22 0.88
CA LYS A 176 -16.71 17.42 0.90
C LYS A 176 -15.26 17.00 1.06
#